data_AF-A0A1R2B8I9-F1
#
_entry.id   AF-A0A1R2B8I9-F1
#
_cell.length_a   1.000
_cell.length_b   1.000
_cell.length_c   1.000
_cell.angle_alpha   90.00
_cell.angle_beta   90.00
_cell.angle_gamma   90.00
#
_symmetry.space_group_name_H-M   'P 1'
#
loop_
_entity.id
_entity.type
_entity.pdbx_description
1 polymer ?
#
loop_
_entity_poly.entity_id
_entity_poly.type
_entity_poly.pdbx_seq_one_letter_code
_entity_poly.pdbx_strand_id
1 'polypeptide(L)'
;MEEQGWTVEEMKQNLALLRKAVRTERAYREQQQNDYKKIAEAVHQAEQDLKNKIIEMERLSLVNQDLEHQMRKMNLLGNLSESMPQESIQNDSRSFYILEQTNQKLSEDLELLIIENDNLSESVKELKLDIEDKSKHLTTSDESIKQEIQSLRTQITDLHLYISQCKKDKHEFQLETKLIHERRNNLDSILQDLSSTISELSEKHSSSKKQVESVREYEKEMVDKLAMHIQIENDMASELLKYRSTVAEARSSYQKFSIKRIWMVMTTNVVLILQKGSDGKHVLQITDGKKVTVYSIADVDAVFMHPTKSNRFFLKVNEEVQEYESEMAAKIMQLIRELIFSDFNGRD
;
A
#
# COMPACT_ATOMS: atom_id res chain seq x y z
N MET A 1 -7.84 2.36 -20.47
CA MET A 1 -7.35 2.82 -19.16
C MET A 1 -6.15 1.95 -18.86
N GLU A 2 -4.96 2.51 -19.07
CA GLU A 2 -3.69 1.80 -18.91
C GLU A 2 -3.45 1.59 -17.41
N GLU A 3 -3.60 0.35 -16.95
CA GLU A 3 -3.13 -0.06 -15.64
C GLU A 3 -1.60 -0.03 -15.66
N GLN A 4 -1.02 1.08 -15.21
CA GLN A 4 0.40 1.14 -14.87
C GLN A 4 0.64 0.27 -13.64
N GLY A 5 0.84 -1.02 -13.87
CA GLY A 5 1.35 -1.95 -12.88
C GLY A 5 2.76 -1.52 -12.48
N TRP A 6 2.96 -1.33 -11.17
CA TRP A 6 4.26 -0.99 -10.62
C TRP A 6 5.28 -2.05 -11.02
N THR A 7 6.37 -1.63 -11.62
CA THR A 7 7.45 -2.53 -11.99
C THR A 7 8.08 -3.12 -10.72
N VAL A 8 8.64 -4.33 -10.83
CA VAL A 8 9.31 -5.02 -9.71
C VAL A 8 10.40 -4.15 -9.07
N GLU A 9 11.03 -3.29 -9.87
CA GLU A 9 12.06 -2.35 -9.42
C GLU A 9 11.47 -1.18 -8.61
N GLU A 10 10.32 -0.63 -9.01
CA GLU A 10 9.60 0.39 -8.22
C GLU A 10 9.11 -0.17 -6.88
N MET A 11 8.64 -1.42 -6.85
CA MET A 11 8.28 -2.09 -5.59
C MET A 11 9.47 -2.26 -4.66
N LYS A 12 10.65 -2.66 -5.17
CA LYS A 12 11.88 -2.76 -4.36
C LYS A 12 12.30 -1.40 -3.81
N GLN A 13 12.21 -0.34 -4.61
CA GLN A 13 12.53 1.02 -4.21
C GLN A 13 11.60 1.51 -3.10
N ASN A 14 10.30 1.28 -3.23
CA ASN A 14 9.32 1.59 -2.19
C ASN A 14 9.54 0.79 -0.91
N LEU A 15 9.87 -0.50 -1.03
CA LEU A 15 10.17 -1.33 0.13
C LEU A 15 11.42 -0.83 0.87
N ALA A 16 12.42 -0.33 0.14
CA ALA A 16 13.61 0.28 0.72
C ALA A 16 13.28 1.60 1.44
N LEU A 17 12.42 2.43 0.87
CA LEU A 17 11.95 3.67 1.48
C LEU A 17 11.15 3.40 2.76
N LEU A 18 10.22 2.44 2.73
CA LEU A 18 9.46 2.00 3.91
C LEU A 18 10.37 1.46 5.00
N ARG A 19 11.37 0.63 4.66
CA ARG A 19 12.36 0.15 5.63
C ARG A 19 13.16 1.30 6.25
N LYS A 20 13.52 2.32 5.47
CA LYS A 20 14.21 3.51 5.97
C LYS A 20 13.29 4.30 6.91
N ALA A 21 12.04 4.54 6.53
CA ALA A 21 11.05 5.23 7.33
C ALA A 21 10.76 4.52 8.67
N VAL A 22 10.65 3.19 8.66
CA VAL A 22 10.46 2.40 9.89
C VAL A 22 11.68 2.50 10.81
N ARG A 23 12.89 2.54 10.26
CA ARG A 23 14.12 2.73 11.07
C ARG A 23 14.17 4.12 11.70
N THR A 24 13.83 5.16 10.95
CA THR A 24 13.80 6.53 11.48
C THR A 24 12.71 6.71 12.53
N GLU A 25 11.54 6.11 12.33
CA GLU A 25 10.44 6.12 13.31
C GLU A 25 10.84 5.40 14.61
N ARG A 26 11.54 4.26 14.51
CA ARG A 26 12.05 3.56 15.71
C ARG A 26 13.08 4.40 16.46
N ALA A 27 14.03 5.01 15.77
CA ALA A 27 15.03 5.87 16.39
C ALA A 27 14.38 7.09 17.09
N TYR A 28 13.35 7.68 16.45
CA TYR A 28 12.59 8.78 17.04
C TYR A 28 11.85 8.36 18.32
N ARG A 29 11.20 7.19 18.33
CA ARG A 29 10.54 6.66 19.54
C ARG A 29 11.51 6.33 20.66
N GLU A 30 12.68 5.80 20.34
CA GLU A 30 13.73 5.50 21.31
C GLU A 30 14.27 6.80 21.93
N GLN A 31 14.44 7.85 21.13
CA GLN A 31 14.79 9.18 21.63
C GLN A 31 13.70 9.75 22.56
N GLN A 32 12.42 9.69 22.16
CA GLN A 32 11.32 10.13 23.02
C GLN A 32 11.29 9.36 24.35
N GLN A 33 11.49 8.04 24.33
CA GLN A 33 11.52 7.23 25.54
C GLN A 33 12.67 7.64 26.48
N ASN A 34 13.85 7.96 25.93
CA ASN A 34 14.97 8.47 26.71
C ASN A 34 14.68 9.85 27.30
N ASP A 35 14.01 10.73 26.55
CA ASP A 35 13.64 12.06 27.04
C ASP A 35 12.60 11.97 28.16
N TYR A 36 11.58 11.10 28.03
CA TYR A 36 10.63 10.83 29.12
C TYR A 36 11.32 10.28 30.37
N LYS A 37 12.31 9.40 30.21
CA LYS A 37 13.08 8.87 31.35
C LYS A 37 13.86 9.98 32.07
N LYS A 38 14.53 10.87 31.33
CA LYS A 38 15.23 12.03 31.91
C LYS A 38 14.28 12.98 32.64
N ILE A 39 13.11 13.24 32.06
CA ILE A 39 12.08 14.08 32.70
C ILE A 39 11.59 13.42 34.00
N ALA A 40 11.32 12.11 33.99
CA ALA A 40 10.91 11.39 35.19
C ALA A 40 11.97 11.44 36.30
N GLU A 41 13.25 11.28 35.96
CA GLU A 41 14.36 11.42 36.91
C GLU A 41 14.45 12.85 37.48
N ALA A 42 14.30 13.88 36.65
CA ALA A 42 14.29 15.27 37.09
C ALA A 42 13.10 15.62 38.01
N VAL A 43 11.91 15.10 37.69
CA VAL A 43 10.72 15.26 38.54
C VAL A 43 10.94 14.58 39.89
N HIS A 44 11.49 13.37 39.91
CA HIS A 44 11.78 12.68 41.16
C HIS A 44 12.78 13.44 42.04
N GLN A 45 13.81 14.04 41.43
CA GLN A 45 14.76 14.88 42.15
C GLN A 45 14.09 16.13 42.73
N ALA A 46 13.25 16.81 41.94
CA ALA A 46 12.52 18.00 42.40
C ALA A 46 11.55 17.67 43.56
N GLU A 47 10.92 16.49 43.55
CA GLU A 47 10.08 16.02 44.66
C GLU A 47 10.89 15.79 45.94
N GLN A 48 12.10 15.24 45.84
CA GLN A 48 12.98 15.06 47.00
C GLN A 48 13.45 16.40 47.57
N ASP A 49 13.84 17.34 46.72
CA ASP A 49 14.25 18.68 47.14
C ASP A 49 13.10 19.43 47.84
N LEU A 50 11.87 19.28 47.33
CA LEU A 50 10.68 19.89 47.92
C LEU A 50 10.36 19.28 49.30
N LYS A 51 10.50 17.96 49.46
CA LYS A 51 10.39 17.31 50.77
C LYS A 51 11.43 17.83 51.77
N ASN A 52 12.68 18.01 51.33
CA ASN A 52 13.74 18.56 52.19
C ASN A 52 13.43 19.99 52.64
N LYS A 53 12.93 20.84 51.73
CA LYS A 53 12.53 22.21 52.07
C LYS A 53 11.35 22.28 53.03
N ILE A 54 10.39 21.35 52.95
CA ILE A 54 9.28 21.26 53.92
C ILE A 54 9.82 20.98 55.32
N ILE A 55 10.74 20.02 55.46
CA ILE A 55 11.37 19.69 56.75
C ILE A 55 12.13 20.90 57.31
N GLU A 56 12.81 21.68 56.46
CA GLU A 56 13.51 22.89 56.87
C GLU A 56 12.57 24.00 57.35
N MET A 57 11.45 24.22 56.65
CA MET A 57 10.41 25.17 57.07
C MET A 57 9.80 24.80 58.42
N GLU A 58 9.53 23.50 58.65
CA GLU A 58 9.03 23.01 59.94
C GLU A 58 10.03 23.31 61.08
N ARG A 59 11.33 23.16 60.83
CA ARG A 59 12.38 23.53 61.81
C ARG A 59 12.41 25.04 62.09
N LEU A 60 12.33 25.88 61.06
CA LEU A 60 12.32 27.34 61.24
C LEU A 60 11.07 27.82 61.99
N SER A 61 9.92 27.18 61.76
CA SER A 61 8.69 27.48 62.50
C SER A 61 8.84 27.20 64.01
N LEU A 62 9.54 26.14 64.39
CA LEU A 62 9.84 25.83 65.79
C LEU A 62 10.76 26.88 66.44
N VAL A 63 11.77 27.36 65.72
CA VAL A 63 12.68 28.41 66.21
C VAL A 63 11.94 29.74 66.41
N ASN A 64 11.05 30.12 65.49
CA ASN A 64 10.26 31.35 65.64
C ASN A 64 9.32 31.31 66.86
N GLN A 65 8.73 30.14 67.17
CA GLN A 65 7.92 29.99 68.37
C GLN A 65 8.72 30.18 69.67
N ASP A 66 9.97 29.72 69.71
CA ASP A 66 10.85 29.92 70.87
C ASP A 66 11.24 31.40 71.04
N LEU A 67 11.55 32.09 69.94
CA LEU A 67 11.91 33.51 69.95
C LEU A 67 10.75 34.39 70.47
N GLU A 68 9.52 34.13 70.02
CA GLU A 68 8.33 34.83 70.54
C GLU A 68 8.12 34.61 72.04
N HIS A 69 8.46 33.41 72.54
CA HIS A 69 8.35 33.08 73.95
C HIS A 69 9.39 33.82 74.81
N GLN A 70 10.59 34.06 74.25
CA GLN A 70 11.64 34.85 74.90
C GLN A 70 11.30 36.36 74.95
N MET A 71 10.72 36.93 73.89
CA MET A 71 10.33 38.34 73.87
C MET A 71 9.25 38.67 74.90
N ARG A 72 8.29 37.78 75.14
CA ARG A 72 7.27 37.97 76.20
C ARG A 72 7.86 38.00 77.61
N LYS A 73 9.02 37.38 77.82
CA LYS A 73 9.71 37.34 79.12
C LYS A 73 10.47 38.63 79.43
N MET A 74 10.83 39.40 78.41
CA MET A 74 11.64 40.62 78.53
C MET A 74 10.81 41.87 78.90
N ASN A 75 9.50 41.87 78.61
CA ASN A 75 8.60 43.02 78.89
C ASN A 75 8.08 43.10 80.33
N LEU A 76 8.59 42.29 81.27
CA LEU A 76 8.13 42.20 82.67
C LEU A 76 9.07 42.88 83.69
N LEU A 77 10.12 43.58 83.26
CA LEU A 77 11.09 44.24 84.16
C LEU A 77 11.32 45.70 83.76
N GLY A 78 10.59 46.62 84.41
CA GLY A 78 10.90 48.05 84.36
C GLY A 78 9.94 48.88 85.21
N ASN A 79 10.37 49.28 86.41
CA ASN A 79 10.08 50.56 87.09
C ASN A 79 10.53 50.54 88.56
N LEU A 80 11.31 51.55 89.00
CA LEU A 80 11.62 52.07 90.36
C LEU A 80 12.61 53.25 90.13
N SER A 81 12.69 54.39 90.83
CA SER A 81 11.97 55.01 91.95
C SER A 81 12.54 56.42 92.20
N GLU A 82 11.70 57.34 92.68
CA GLU A 82 11.98 58.69 93.21
C GLU A 82 12.86 58.72 94.49
N SER A 83 13.52 59.86 94.77
CA SER A 83 13.25 60.75 95.94
C SER A 83 14.47 61.55 96.44
N MET A 84 14.20 62.83 96.79
CA MET A 84 15.05 63.80 97.51
C MET A 84 14.63 63.87 98.99
N PRO A 85 15.46 64.44 99.90
CA PRO A 85 14.90 65.38 100.90
C PRO A 85 15.80 66.59 101.28
N GLN A 86 15.13 67.65 101.75
CA GLN A 86 15.62 68.92 102.33
C GLN A 86 15.83 68.84 103.86
N GLU A 87 16.52 69.85 104.43
CA GLU A 87 16.31 70.57 105.72
C GLU A 87 17.68 71.04 106.30
N SER A 88 17.88 72.07 107.12
CA SER A 88 17.14 73.24 107.65
C SER A 88 18.20 74.16 108.35
N ILE A 89 17.85 75.41 108.66
CA ILE A 89 18.75 76.54 109.07
C ILE A 89 18.66 76.80 110.59
N GLN A 90 19.76 77.20 111.28
CA GLN A 90 19.86 78.43 112.13
C GLN A 90 21.11 78.59 113.04
N ASN A 91 21.52 79.87 113.14
CA ASN A 91 22.16 80.62 114.24
C ASN A 91 23.70 80.68 114.46
N ASP A 92 24.26 81.78 113.92
CA ASP A 92 25.05 82.89 114.50
C ASP A 92 26.27 82.72 115.42
N SER A 93 27.29 83.53 115.05
CA SER A 93 28.56 83.85 115.75
C SER A 93 29.76 82.93 115.50
N ARG A 94 29.83 82.36 114.30
CA ARG A 94 31.05 81.81 113.66
C ARG A 94 31.21 82.35 112.22
N SER A 95 30.67 83.53 111.96
CA SER A 95 30.33 84.04 110.62
C SER A 95 31.53 84.16 109.67
N PHE A 96 32.73 84.50 110.13
CA PHE A 96 33.90 84.59 109.22
C PHE A 96 34.50 83.21 108.86
N TYR A 97 34.61 82.31 109.84
CA TYR A 97 35.12 80.95 109.61
C TYR A 97 34.10 80.08 108.86
N ILE A 98 32.80 80.28 109.11
CA ILE A 98 31.73 79.66 108.31
C ILE A 98 31.69 80.24 106.91
N LEU A 99 31.88 81.55 106.71
CA LEU A 99 31.97 82.14 105.37
C LEU A 99 33.16 81.60 104.57
N GLU A 100 34.31 81.43 105.21
CA GLU A 100 35.51 80.85 104.59
C GLU A 100 35.30 79.36 104.28
N GLN A 101 34.72 78.61 105.22
CA GLN A 101 34.37 77.20 105.02
C GLN A 101 33.24 77.03 103.98
N THR A 102 32.30 77.97 103.87
CA THR A 102 31.27 77.98 102.82
C THR A 102 31.81 78.43 101.48
N ASN A 103 32.77 79.36 101.43
CA ASN A 103 33.43 79.75 100.18
C ASN A 103 34.34 78.64 99.68
N GLN A 104 35.02 77.92 100.59
CA GLN A 104 35.79 76.73 100.25
C GLN A 104 34.85 75.62 99.75
N LYS A 105 33.73 75.38 100.44
CA LYS A 105 32.70 74.44 99.99
C LYS A 105 32.06 74.84 98.65
N LEU A 106 31.78 76.11 98.44
CA LEU A 106 31.27 76.64 97.15
C LEU A 106 32.32 76.52 96.05
N SER A 107 33.62 76.67 96.37
CA SER A 107 34.72 76.45 95.43
C SER A 107 34.84 74.98 95.05
N GLU A 108 34.72 74.07 96.03
CA GLU A 108 34.68 72.62 95.81
C GLU A 108 33.44 72.23 94.98
N ASP A 109 32.27 72.78 95.29
CA ASP A 109 31.03 72.57 94.52
C ASP A 109 31.16 73.12 93.10
N LEU A 110 31.82 74.28 92.90
CA LEU A 110 32.12 74.84 91.58
C LEU A 110 33.10 73.94 90.81
N GLU A 111 34.15 73.42 91.44
CA GLU A 111 35.08 72.47 90.81
C GLU A 111 34.37 71.18 90.41
N LEU A 112 33.49 70.65 91.27
CA LEU A 112 32.66 69.48 90.95
C LEU A 112 31.72 69.76 89.78
N LEU A 113 31.08 70.93 89.73
CA LEU A 113 30.22 71.34 88.62
C LEU A 113 31.01 71.55 87.31
N ILE A 114 32.26 72.03 87.39
CA ILE A 114 33.13 72.12 86.21
C ILE A 114 33.45 70.72 85.69
N ILE A 115 33.83 69.79 86.57
CA ILE A 115 34.09 68.39 86.21
C ILE A 115 32.84 67.74 85.63
N GLU A 116 31.66 67.96 86.22
CA GLU A 116 30.39 67.45 85.71
C GLU A 116 30.05 68.02 84.34
N ASN A 117 30.25 69.32 84.13
CA ASN A 117 30.01 69.96 82.83
C ASN A 117 31.01 69.49 81.78
N ASP A 118 32.28 69.24 82.14
CA ASP A 118 33.27 68.65 81.25
C ASP A 118 32.89 67.22 80.86
N ASN A 119 32.44 66.40 81.81
CA ASN A 119 31.94 65.04 81.55
C ASN A 119 30.68 65.04 80.67
N LEU A 120 29.75 65.98 80.91
CA LEU A 120 28.55 66.16 80.07
C LEU A 120 28.94 66.64 78.66
N SER A 121 29.90 67.55 78.55
CA SER A 121 30.44 68.03 77.28
C SER A 121 31.08 66.90 76.48
N GLU A 122 31.83 66.02 77.14
CA GLU A 122 32.41 64.82 76.52
C GLU A 122 31.34 63.83 76.09
N SER A 123 30.35 63.55 76.96
CA SER A 123 29.19 62.71 76.63
C SER A 123 28.41 63.25 75.41
N VAL A 124 28.23 64.56 75.31
CA VAL A 124 27.58 65.21 74.17
C VAL A 124 28.41 65.05 72.89
N LYS A 125 29.74 65.10 72.97
CA LYS A 125 30.62 64.86 71.81
C LYS A 125 30.52 63.41 71.34
N GLU A 126 30.55 62.45 72.25
CA GLU A 126 30.40 61.03 71.94
C GLU A 126 29.03 60.75 71.29
N LEU A 127 27.95 61.28 71.86
CA LEU A 127 26.61 61.15 71.29
C LEU A 127 26.51 61.76 69.90
N LYS A 128 27.17 62.91 69.65
CA LYS A 128 27.20 63.49 68.30
C LYS A 128 27.92 62.59 67.30
N LEU A 129 29.03 61.97 67.70
CA LEU A 129 29.77 61.03 66.85
C LEU A 129 28.95 59.76 66.58
N ASP A 130 28.29 59.20 67.60
CA ASP A 130 27.41 58.03 67.44
C ASP A 130 26.21 58.32 66.52
N ILE A 131 25.60 59.52 66.65
CA ILE A 131 24.54 59.96 65.73
C ILE A 131 25.07 60.09 64.30
N GLU A 132 26.26 60.66 64.11
CA GLU A 132 26.86 60.82 62.79
C GLU A 132 27.17 59.45 62.14
N ASP A 133 27.72 58.51 62.91
CA ASP A 133 28.03 57.16 62.44
C ASP A 133 26.75 56.39 62.07
N LYS A 134 25.74 56.42 62.95
CA LYS A 134 24.41 55.83 62.68
C LYS A 134 23.75 56.46 61.46
N SER A 135 23.87 57.78 61.28
CA SER A 135 23.35 58.47 60.09
C SER A 135 24.04 57.99 58.81
N LYS A 136 25.36 57.81 58.83
CA LYS A 136 26.11 57.27 57.68
C LYS A 136 25.65 55.84 57.37
N HIS A 137 25.55 54.98 58.38
CA HIS A 137 25.08 53.61 58.19
C HIS A 137 23.64 53.56 57.64
N LEU A 138 22.76 54.45 58.09
CA LEU A 138 21.40 54.53 57.56
C LEU A 138 21.41 54.91 56.07
N THR A 139 22.22 55.91 55.69
CA THR A 139 22.32 56.34 54.29
C THR A 139 22.89 55.27 53.36
N THR A 140 23.89 54.51 53.80
CA THR A 140 24.46 53.41 53.01
C THR A 140 23.47 52.25 52.88
N SER A 141 22.76 51.93 53.96
CA SER A 141 21.71 50.92 53.95
C SER A 141 20.54 51.31 53.03
N ASP A 142 20.08 52.56 53.09
CA ASP A 142 19.02 53.08 52.22
C ASP A 142 19.42 52.99 50.74
N GLU A 143 20.68 53.31 50.42
CA GLU A 143 21.16 53.24 49.04
C GLU A 143 21.27 51.79 48.54
N SER A 144 21.72 50.86 49.39
CA SER A 144 21.72 49.43 49.07
C SER A 144 20.30 48.91 48.80
N ILE A 145 19.33 49.31 49.63
CA ILE A 145 17.92 48.91 49.45
C ILE A 145 17.37 49.47 48.13
N LYS A 146 17.68 50.73 47.78
CA LYS A 146 17.26 51.30 46.49
C LYS A 146 17.84 50.53 45.30
N GLN A 147 19.11 50.14 45.36
CA GLN A 147 19.75 49.36 44.31
C GLN A 147 19.10 47.98 44.16
N GLU A 148 18.79 47.31 45.27
CA GLU A 148 18.08 46.02 45.26
C GLU A 148 16.67 46.15 44.68
N ILE A 149 15.92 47.19 45.08
CA ILE A 149 14.60 47.50 44.51
C ILE A 149 14.70 47.72 42.99
N GLN A 150 15.72 48.44 42.52
CA GLN A 150 15.92 48.68 41.10
C GLN A 150 16.24 47.38 40.34
N SER A 151 17.11 46.51 40.89
CA SER A 151 17.42 45.20 40.34
C SER A 151 16.19 44.29 40.26
N LEU A 152 15.36 44.26 41.31
CA LEU A 152 14.12 43.48 41.30
C LEU A 152 13.11 44.01 40.27
N ARG A 153 13.01 45.33 40.10
CA ARG A 153 12.15 45.93 39.07
C ARG A 153 12.58 45.55 37.66
N THR A 154 13.88 45.54 37.37
CA THR A 154 14.39 45.09 36.07
C THR A 154 14.08 43.61 35.84
N GLN A 155 14.33 42.76 36.85
CA GLN A 155 14.00 41.33 36.76
C GLN A 155 12.51 41.07 36.52
N ILE A 156 11.62 41.80 37.20
CA ILE A 156 10.16 41.69 36.98
C ILE A 156 9.79 42.09 35.54
N THR A 157 10.42 43.14 35.02
CA THR A 157 10.16 43.61 33.65
C THR A 157 10.59 42.56 32.62
N ASP A 158 11.77 41.98 32.79
CA ASP A 158 12.30 40.92 31.92
C ASP A 158 11.43 39.66 31.98
N LEU A 159 10.99 39.26 33.17
CA LEU A 159 10.06 38.15 33.35
C LEU A 159 8.71 38.41 32.67
N HIS A 160 8.19 39.63 32.73
CA HIS A 160 6.97 40.00 32.01
C HIS A 160 7.14 39.91 30.50
N LEU A 161 8.27 40.37 29.96
CA LEU A 161 8.58 40.23 28.53
C LEU A 161 8.66 38.77 28.13
N TYR A 162 9.35 37.94 28.92
CA TYR A 162 9.45 36.51 28.69
C TYR A 162 8.08 35.81 28.71
N ILE A 163 7.24 36.09 29.72
CA ILE A 163 5.87 35.55 29.80
C ILE A 163 5.05 35.97 28.57
N SER A 164 5.19 37.22 28.12
CA SER A 164 4.49 37.72 26.93
C SER A 164 4.91 36.97 25.67
N GLN A 165 6.21 36.69 25.52
CA GLN A 165 6.72 35.89 24.40
C GLN A 165 6.22 34.45 24.47
N CYS A 166 6.31 33.79 25.62
CA CYS A 166 5.80 32.43 25.78
C CYS A 166 4.30 32.31 25.48
N LYS A 167 3.50 33.34 25.79
CA LYS A 167 2.07 33.39 25.42
C LYS A 167 1.86 33.44 23.91
N LYS A 168 2.70 34.20 23.18
CA LYS A 168 2.65 34.26 21.71
C LYS A 168 3.04 32.92 21.11
N ASP A 169 4.16 32.34 21.54
CA ASP A 169 4.66 31.06 21.04
C ASP A 169 3.62 29.95 21.30
N LYS A 170 3.00 29.94 22.49
CA LYS A 170 1.90 29.00 22.80
C LYS A 170 0.73 29.14 21.82
N HIS A 171 0.36 30.37 21.45
CA HIS A 171 -0.75 30.59 20.52
C HIS A 171 -0.39 30.12 19.11
N GLU A 172 0.84 30.36 18.66
CA GLU A 172 1.35 29.90 17.37
C GLU A 172 1.37 28.37 17.29
N PHE A 173 1.91 27.70 18.31
CA PHE A 173 1.89 26.23 18.37
C PHE A 173 0.47 25.65 18.38
N GLN A 174 -0.49 26.32 19.02
CA GLN A 174 -1.89 25.91 18.99
C GLN A 174 -2.50 26.01 17.59
N LEU A 175 -2.17 27.06 16.83
CA LEU A 175 -2.61 27.23 15.45
C LEU A 175 -1.99 26.16 14.54
N GLU A 176 -0.68 25.95 14.66
CA GLU A 176 0.04 24.92 13.90
C GLU A 176 -0.50 23.51 14.19
N THR A 177 -0.78 23.21 15.46
CA THR A 177 -1.39 21.93 15.87
C THR A 177 -2.75 21.72 15.21
N LYS A 178 -3.60 22.76 15.12
CA LYS A 178 -4.89 22.67 14.44
C LYS A 178 -4.73 22.39 12.95
N LEU A 179 -3.83 23.10 12.27
CA LEU A 179 -3.54 22.90 10.85
C LEU A 179 -3.01 21.48 10.57
N ILE A 180 -2.11 20.98 11.42
CA ILE A 180 -1.61 19.61 11.31
C ILE A 180 -2.74 18.60 11.52
N HIS A 181 -3.65 18.84 12.47
CA HIS A 181 -4.79 17.98 12.72
C HIS A 181 -5.76 17.93 11.52
N GLU A 182 -6.08 19.09 10.93
CA GLU A 182 -6.91 19.16 9.72
C GLU A 182 -6.26 18.43 8.54
N ARG A 183 -4.96 18.63 8.33
CA ARG A 183 -4.20 17.94 7.28
C ARG A 183 -4.21 16.43 7.49
N ARG A 184 -4.07 15.96 8.73
CA ARG A 184 -4.17 14.54 9.07
C ARG A 184 -5.55 13.99 8.72
N ASN A 185 -6.63 14.66 9.12
CA ASN A 185 -7.99 14.21 8.82
C ASN A 185 -8.24 14.11 7.31
N ASN A 186 -7.71 15.05 6.52
CA ASN A 186 -7.79 14.99 5.06
C ASN A 186 -7.01 13.77 4.50
N LEU A 187 -5.80 13.52 5.00
CA LEU A 187 -5.03 12.34 4.61
C LEU A 187 -5.72 11.03 4.98
N ASP A 188 -6.35 10.96 6.15
CA ASP A 188 -7.13 9.80 6.59
C ASP A 188 -8.34 9.56 5.65
N SER A 189 -9.02 10.62 5.19
CA SER A 189 -10.09 10.53 4.18
C SER A 189 -9.56 10.00 2.84
N ILE A 190 -8.44 10.54 2.36
CA ILE A 190 -7.82 10.10 1.10
C ILE A 190 -7.39 8.62 1.20
N LEU A 191 -6.85 8.19 2.33
CA LEU A 191 -6.49 6.78 2.55
C LEU A 191 -7.72 5.87 2.51
N GLN A 192 -8.85 6.31 3.06
CA GLN A 192 -10.09 5.56 3.02
C GLN A 192 -10.61 5.39 1.57
N ASP A 193 -10.57 6.46 0.77
CA ASP A 193 -10.98 6.43 -0.65
C ASP A 193 -10.03 5.57 -1.51
N LEU A 194 -8.73 5.60 -1.21
CA LEU A 194 -7.77 4.71 -1.89
C LEU A 194 -8.02 3.25 -1.51
N SER A 195 -8.36 2.96 -0.25
CA SER A 195 -8.66 1.60 0.21
C SER A 195 -9.91 1.03 -0.46
N SER A 196 -10.96 1.84 -0.66
CA SER A 196 -12.15 1.41 -1.40
C SER A 196 -11.81 1.14 -2.86
N THR A 197 -11.07 2.04 -3.50
CA THR A 197 -10.64 1.90 -4.91
C THR A 197 -9.80 0.64 -5.13
N ILE A 198 -8.86 0.32 -4.22
CA ILE A 198 -8.06 -0.91 -4.28
C ILE A 198 -8.95 -2.16 -4.18
N SER A 199 -9.97 -2.13 -3.31
CA SER A 199 -10.90 -3.24 -3.14
C SER A 199 -11.71 -3.50 -4.42
N GLU A 200 -12.24 -2.45 -5.04
CA GLU A 200 -12.97 -2.54 -6.31
C GLU A 200 -12.11 -3.06 -7.45
N LEU A 201 -10.85 -2.59 -7.55
CA LEU A 201 -9.91 -3.07 -8.56
C LEU A 201 -9.56 -4.55 -8.34
N SER A 202 -9.40 -4.98 -7.09
CA SER A 202 -9.15 -6.39 -6.77
C SER A 202 -10.32 -7.29 -7.22
N GLU A 203 -11.55 -6.86 -7.00
CA GLU A 203 -12.75 -7.57 -7.43
C GLU A 203 -12.86 -7.65 -8.97
N LYS A 204 -12.59 -6.53 -9.66
CA LYS A 204 -12.54 -6.49 -11.14
C LYS A 204 -11.45 -7.40 -11.69
N HIS A 205 -10.26 -7.39 -11.11
CA HIS A 205 -9.16 -8.26 -11.51
C HIS A 205 -9.53 -9.75 -11.31
N SER A 206 -10.13 -10.10 -10.18
CA SER A 206 -10.62 -11.47 -9.91
C SER A 206 -11.66 -11.91 -10.94
N SER A 207 -12.60 -11.03 -11.28
CA SER A 207 -13.65 -11.30 -12.27
C SER A 207 -13.08 -11.46 -13.67
N SER A 208 -12.16 -10.58 -14.08
CA SER A 208 -11.45 -10.67 -15.36
C SER A 208 -10.64 -11.96 -15.47
N LYS A 209 -9.93 -12.35 -14.41
CA LYS A 209 -9.19 -13.62 -14.35
C LYS A 209 -10.12 -14.83 -14.59
N LYS A 210 -11.28 -14.86 -13.94
CA LYS A 210 -12.30 -15.92 -14.16
C LYS A 210 -12.79 -15.94 -15.61
N GLN A 211 -13.03 -14.77 -16.19
CA GLN A 211 -13.46 -14.66 -17.59
C GLN A 211 -12.39 -15.20 -18.56
N VAL A 212 -11.11 -14.86 -18.34
CA VAL A 212 -10.01 -15.37 -19.15
C VAL A 212 -9.89 -16.90 -19.05
N GLU A 213 -10.03 -17.46 -17.85
CA GLU A 213 -10.01 -18.92 -17.65
C GLU A 213 -11.15 -19.60 -18.41
N SER A 214 -12.37 -19.04 -18.34
CA SER A 214 -13.54 -19.55 -19.07
C SER A 214 -13.37 -19.47 -20.58
N VAL A 215 -12.79 -18.39 -21.10
CA VAL A 215 -12.52 -18.26 -22.54
C VAL A 215 -11.49 -19.29 -23.00
N ARG A 216 -10.43 -19.54 -22.20
CA ARG A 216 -9.43 -20.58 -22.52
C ARG A 216 -10.05 -21.98 -22.54
N GLU A 217 -10.94 -22.26 -21.60
CA GLU A 217 -11.63 -23.55 -21.55
C GLU A 217 -12.53 -23.74 -22.78
N TYR A 218 -13.27 -22.69 -23.16
CA TYR A 218 -14.08 -22.70 -24.38
C TYR A 218 -13.23 -22.84 -25.66
N GLU A 219 -12.11 -22.13 -25.74
CA GLU A 219 -11.16 -22.24 -26.86
C GLU A 219 -10.66 -23.69 -27.01
N LYS A 220 -10.26 -24.30 -25.90
CA LYS A 220 -9.84 -25.71 -25.89
C LYS A 220 -10.95 -26.65 -26.37
N GLU A 221 -12.17 -26.47 -25.87
CA GLU A 221 -13.32 -27.28 -26.30
C GLU A 221 -13.59 -27.13 -27.81
N MET A 222 -13.46 -25.92 -28.35
CA MET A 222 -13.67 -25.66 -29.78
C MET A 222 -12.56 -26.27 -30.64
N VAL A 223 -11.31 -26.23 -30.19
CA VAL A 223 -10.19 -26.91 -30.86
C VAL A 223 -10.43 -28.43 -30.90
N ASP A 224 -10.84 -29.02 -29.78
CA ASP A 224 -11.14 -30.45 -29.71
C ASP A 224 -12.29 -30.85 -30.64
N LYS A 225 -13.38 -30.05 -30.68
CA LYS A 225 -14.49 -30.24 -31.62
C LYS A 225 -14.04 -30.13 -33.07
N LEU A 226 -13.19 -29.15 -33.40
CA LEU A 226 -12.68 -28.97 -34.76
C LEU A 226 -11.83 -30.17 -35.19
N ALA A 227 -10.96 -30.67 -34.31
CA ALA A 227 -10.16 -31.86 -34.58
C ALA A 227 -11.05 -33.10 -34.84
N MET A 228 -12.12 -33.27 -34.06
CA MET A 228 -13.12 -34.32 -34.31
C MET A 228 -13.81 -34.16 -35.67
N HIS A 229 -14.23 -32.96 -36.03
CA HIS A 229 -14.88 -32.70 -37.33
C HIS A 229 -13.95 -33.00 -38.50
N ILE A 230 -12.68 -32.59 -38.42
CA ILE A 230 -11.67 -32.91 -39.45
C ILE A 230 -11.50 -34.42 -39.58
N GLN A 231 -11.47 -35.15 -38.47
CA GLN A 231 -11.36 -36.61 -38.50
C GLN A 231 -12.57 -37.26 -39.18
N ILE A 232 -13.78 -36.84 -38.81
CA ILE A 232 -15.02 -37.32 -39.43
C ILE A 232 -15.04 -37.03 -40.93
N GLU A 233 -14.60 -35.84 -41.35
CA GLU A 233 -14.51 -35.47 -42.77
C GLU A 233 -13.52 -36.37 -43.53
N ASN A 234 -12.34 -36.64 -42.97
CA ASN A 234 -11.36 -37.55 -43.56
C ASN A 234 -11.87 -38.99 -43.68
N ASP A 235 -12.59 -39.47 -42.66
CA ASP A 235 -13.19 -40.80 -42.66
C ASP A 235 -14.27 -40.90 -43.75
N MET A 236 -15.15 -39.89 -43.87
CA MET A 236 -16.16 -39.82 -44.93
C MET A 236 -15.52 -39.75 -46.33
N ALA A 237 -14.47 -38.95 -46.51
CA ALA A 237 -13.75 -38.87 -47.78
C ALA A 237 -13.14 -40.23 -48.18
N SER A 238 -12.60 -40.96 -47.20
CA SER A 238 -12.06 -42.30 -47.38
C SER A 238 -13.14 -43.31 -47.78
N GLU A 239 -14.30 -43.27 -47.14
CA GLU A 239 -15.45 -44.10 -47.50
C GLU A 239 -15.97 -43.79 -48.90
N LEU A 240 -16.09 -42.51 -49.27
CA LEU A 240 -16.49 -42.10 -50.61
C LEU A 240 -15.54 -42.61 -51.69
N LEU A 241 -14.23 -42.61 -51.44
CA LEU A 241 -13.24 -43.19 -52.35
C LEU A 241 -13.42 -44.70 -52.49
N LYS A 242 -13.67 -45.42 -51.39
CA LYS A 242 -13.96 -46.85 -51.42
C LYS A 242 -15.21 -47.12 -52.27
N TYR A 243 -16.32 -46.44 -52.01
CA TYR A 243 -17.54 -46.60 -52.79
C TYR A 243 -17.37 -46.26 -54.26
N ARG A 244 -16.62 -45.18 -54.58
CA ARG A 244 -16.30 -44.84 -55.96
C ARG A 244 -15.52 -45.94 -56.66
N SER A 245 -14.55 -46.55 -55.97
CA SER A 245 -13.80 -47.70 -56.47
C SER A 245 -14.73 -48.91 -56.71
N THR A 246 -15.56 -49.26 -55.73
CA THR A 246 -16.53 -50.36 -55.83
C THR A 246 -17.53 -50.15 -56.97
N VAL A 247 -18.04 -48.93 -57.16
CA VAL A 247 -18.95 -48.61 -58.26
C VAL A 247 -18.23 -48.67 -59.61
N ALA A 248 -16.97 -48.20 -59.69
CA ALA A 248 -16.17 -48.32 -60.90
C ALA A 248 -15.90 -49.78 -61.28
N GLU A 249 -15.59 -50.62 -60.29
CA GLU A 249 -15.40 -52.07 -60.45
C GLU A 249 -16.72 -52.78 -60.83
N ALA A 250 -17.84 -52.43 -60.21
CA ALA A 250 -19.15 -52.97 -60.58
C ALA A 250 -19.52 -52.58 -62.03
N ARG A 251 -19.21 -51.36 -62.44
CA ARG A 251 -19.46 -50.87 -63.80
C ARG A 251 -18.53 -51.47 -64.84
N SER A 252 -17.28 -51.81 -64.50
CA SER A 252 -16.38 -52.51 -65.41
C SER A 252 -16.69 -54.00 -65.51
N SER A 253 -17.15 -54.61 -64.41
CA SER A 253 -17.45 -56.05 -64.35
C SER A 253 -18.79 -56.44 -64.96
N TYR A 254 -19.76 -55.54 -65.09
CA TYR A 254 -21.06 -55.86 -65.69
C TYR A 254 -21.67 -54.68 -66.45
N GLN A 255 -21.94 -54.85 -67.75
CA GLN A 255 -22.62 -53.87 -68.59
C GLN A 255 -23.64 -54.56 -69.48
N LYS A 256 -24.89 -54.11 -69.40
CA LYS A 256 -26.03 -54.67 -70.13
C LYS A 256 -26.57 -53.65 -71.13
N PHE A 257 -26.72 -54.08 -72.37
CA PHE A 257 -27.22 -53.28 -73.48
C PHE A 257 -28.41 -53.98 -74.13
N SER A 258 -29.48 -53.23 -74.38
CA SER A 258 -30.61 -53.72 -75.19
C SER A 258 -30.35 -53.31 -76.63
N ILE A 259 -30.22 -54.30 -77.51
CA ILE A 259 -29.87 -54.12 -78.92
C ILE A 259 -30.85 -54.89 -79.80
N LYS A 260 -30.83 -54.64 -81.11
CA LYS A 260 -31.61 -55.38 -82.09
C LYS A 260 -30.66 -56.13 -83.00
N ARG A 261 -30.82 -57.45 -83.14
CA ARG A 261 -30.07 -58.24 -84.12
C ARG A 261 -30.78 -58.15 -85.46
N ILE A 262 -30.03 -57.86 -86.51
CA ILE A 262 -30.54 -57.78 -87.89
C ILE A 262 -30.08 -59.04 -88.63
N TRP A 263 -31.02 -59.82 -89.14
CA TRP A 263 -30.71 -61.01 -89.92
C TRP A 263 -31.58 -61.09 -91.16
N MET A 264 -30.96 -60.89 -92.33
CA MET A 264 -31.53 -60.88 -93.70
C MET A 264 -32.80 -60.05 -93.91
N VAL A 265 -33.92 -60.40 -93.27
CA VAL A 265 -35.24 -59.75 -93.39
C VAL A 265 -35.94 -59.55 -92.03
N MET A 266 -35.38 -60.06 -90.92
CA MET A 266 -35.99 -59.96 -89.59
C MET A 266 -35.11 -59.19 -88.60
N THR A 267 -35.76 -58.50 -87.66
CA THR A 267 -35.11 -57.82 -86.52
C THR A 267 -35.62 -58.41 -85.22
N THR A 268 -34.73 -58.92 -84.38
CA THR A 268 -35.07 -59.46 -83.06
C THR A 268 -34.47 -58.60 -81.95
N ASN A 269 -35.20 -58.43 -80.85
CA ASN A 269 -34.67 -57.75 -79.67
C ASN A 269 -33.77 -58.71 -78.90
N VAL A 270 -32.52 -58.29 -78.69
CA VAL A 270 -31.46 -59.10 -78.09
C VAL A 270 -30.82 -58.29 -76.96
N VAL A 271 -30.40 -58.97 -75.91
CA VAL A 271 -29.65 -58.35 -74.81
C VAL A 271 -28.19 -58.75 -74.92
N LEU A 272 -27.32 -57.76 -75.07
CA LEU A 272 -25.87 -57.93 -75.02
C LEU A 272 -25.38 -57.58 -73.63
N ILE A 273 -24.68 -58.52 -73.00
CA ILE A 273 -24.11 -58.38 -71.66
C ILE A 273 -22.60 -58.56 -71.80
N LEU A 274 -21.85 -57.52 -71.44
CA LEU A 274 -20.42 -57.62 -71.20
C LEU A 274 -20.23 -57.86 -69.71
N GLN A 275 -19.63 -58.98 -69.35
CA GLN A 275 -19.37 -59.29 -67.95
C GLN A 275 -17.98 -59.88 -67.75
N LYS A 276 -17.39 -59.65 -66.58
CA LYS A 276 -16.14 -60.30 -66.17
C LYS A 276 -16.49 -61.66 -65.54
N GLY A 277 -15.97 -62.74 -66.11
CA GLY A 277 -16.13 -64.10 -65.61
C GLY A 277 -15.41 -64.34 -64.28
N SER A 278 -15.68 -65.48 -63.64
CA SER A 278 -15.05 -65.88 -62.38
C SER A 278 -13.54 -66.13 -62.48
N ASP A 279 -13.04 -66.32 -63.70
CA ASP A 279 -11.62 -66.45 -64.06
C ASP A 279 -10.93 -65.11 -64.32
N GLY A 280 -11.66 -63.99 -64.17
CA GLY A 280 -11.16 -62.64 -64.38
C GLY A 280 -11.12 -62.21 -65.85
N LYS A 281 -11.53 -63.06 -66.79
CA LYS A 281 -11.60 -62.73 -68.22
C LYS A 281 -12.93 -62.10 -68.58
N HIS A 282 -12.93 -61.22 -69.56
CA HIS A 282 -14.17 -60.61 -70.03
C HIS A 282 -14.89 -61.53 -71.01
N VAL A 283 -16.21 -61.58 -70.89
CA VAL A 283 -17.10 -62.46 -71.64
C VAL A 283 -18.22 -61.63 -72.24
N LEU A 284 -18.53 -61.92 -73.50
CA LEU A 284 -19.62 -61.33 -74.24
C LEU A 284 -20.79 -62.32 -74.32
N GLN A 285 -21.86 -62.04 -73.60
CA GLN A 285 -23.07 -62.83 -73.62
C GLN A 285 -24.16 -62.14 -74.45
N ILE A 286 -24.75 -62.87 -75.39
CA ILE A 286 -25.83 -62.39 -76.26
C ILE A 286 -27.07 -63.26 -76.00
N THR A 287 -28.15 -62.64 -75.55
CA THR A 287 -29.39 -63.34 -75.19
C THR A 287 -30.50 -62.98 -76.17
N ASP A 288 -30.92 -63.96 -76.97
CA ASP A 288 -31.98 -63.86 -77.97
C ASP A 288 -33.17 -64.75 -77.53
N GLY A 289 -34.14 -64.13 -76.86
CA GLY A 289 -35.26 -64.83 -76.24
C GLY A 289 -34.82 -65.82 -75.14
N LYS A 290 -34.99 -67.13 -75.37
CA LYS A 290 -34.55 -68.20 -74.46
C LYS A 290 -33.14 -68.72 -74.77
N LYS A 291 -32.55 -68.32 -75.90
CA LYS A 291 -31.22 -68.76 -76.31
C LYS A 291 -30.18 -67.79 -75.77
N VAL A 292 -29.20 -68.31 -75.05
CA VAL A 292 -28.05 -67.55 -74.54
C VAL A 292 -26.82 -68.08 -75.26
N THR A 293 -26.15 -67.22 -76.01
CA THR A 293 -24.83 -67.48 -76.56
C THR A 293 -23.79 -66.71 -75.76
N VAL A 294 -22.70 -67.37 -75.43
CA VAL A 294 -21.62 -66.81 -74.62
C VAL A 294 -20.33 -66.95 -75.42
N TYR A 295 -19.67 -65.83 -75.67
CA TYR A 295 -18.41 -65.76 -76.40
C TYR A 295 -17.32 -65.26 -75.46
N SER A 296 -16.15 -65.89 -75.49
CA SER A 296 -14.97 -65.28 -74.89
C SER A 296 -14.60 -64.04 -75.70
N ILE A 297 -14.09 -62.98 -75.06
CA ILE A 297 -13.61 -61.82 -75.84
C ILE A 297 -12.45 -62.20 -76.77
N ALA A 298 -11.69 -63.26 -76.43
CA ALA A 298 -10.66 -63.81 -77.30
C ALA A 298 -11.21 -64.39 -78.63
N ASP A 299 -12.50 -64.72 -78.70
CA ASP A 299 -13.14 -65.29 -79.90
C ASP A 299 -13.68 -64.18 -80.84
N VAL A 300 -13.64 -62.92 -80.40
CA VAL A 300 -14.13 -61.78 -81.16
C VAL A 300 -13.02 -61.26 -82.07
N ASP A 301 -13.10 -61.59 -83.36
CA ASP A 301 -12.10 -61.22 -84.37
C ASP A 301 -12.06 -59.70 -84.63
N ALA A 302 -13.23 -59.06 -84.73
CA ALA A 302 -13.33 -57.63 -85.05
C ALA A 302 -14.70 -57.05 -84.72
N VAL A 303 -14.73 -55.76 -84.38
CA VAL A 303 -15.96 -54.98 -84.25
C VAL A 303 -15.82 -53.68 -85.01
N PHE A 304 -16.80 -53.30 -85.82
CA PHE A 304 -16.76 -52.06 -86.61
C PHE A 304 -18.15 -51.46 -86.83
N MET A 305 -18.20 -50.13 -87.03
CA MET A 305 -19.45 -49.44 -87.35
C MET A 305 -19.94 -49.80 -88.74
N HIS A 306 -21.26 -49.74 -88.92
CA HIS A 306 -21.84 -49.75 -90.25
C HIS A 306 -21.46 -48.47 -91.00
N PRO A 307 -20.98 -48.55 -92.27
CA PRO A 307 -20.40 -47.41 -92.98
C PRO A 307 -21.38 -46.25 -93.22
N THR A 308 -22.68 -46.55 -93.31
CA THR A 308 -23.73 -45.55 -93.62
C THR A 308 -24.76 -45.34 -92.50
N LYS A 309 -24.76 -46.18 -91.44
CA LYS A 309 -25.78 -46.14 -90.38
C LYS A 309 -25.10 -46.04 -89.02
N SER A 310 -25.17 -44.87 -88.39
CA SER A 310 -24.49 -44.56 -87.12
C SER A 310 -25.03 -45.33 -85.91
N ASN A 311 -26.22 -45.93 -86.02
CA ASN A 311 -26.83 -46.75 -84.98
C ASN A 311 -26.60 -48.25 -85.18
N ARG A 312 -25.75 -48.66 -86.14
CA ARG A 312 -25.49 -50.07 -86.42
C ARG A 312 -24.01 -50.41 -86.34
N PHE A 313 -23.73 -51.61 -85.89
CA PHE A 313 -22.37 -52.15 -85.84
C PHE A 313 -22.36 -53.62 -86.22
N PHE A 314 -21.21 -54.07 -86.72
CA PHE A 314 -20.93 -55.45 -87.03
C PHE A 314 -20.01 -56.03 -85.97
N LEU A 315 -20.35 -57.23 -85.52
CA LEU A 315 -19.57 -58.03 -84.60
C LEU A 315 -19.16 -59.30 -85.36
N LYS A 316 -17.84 -59.47 -85.57
CA LYS A 316 -17.27 -60.66 -86.18
C LYS A 316 -16.73 -61.56 -85.08
N VAL A 317 -17.26 -62.78 -84.97
CA VAL A 317 -16.88 -63.78 -83.97
C VAL A 317 -16.73 -65.13 -84.67
N ASN A 318 -15.59 -65.81 -84.49
CA ASN A 318 -15.31 -67.09 -85.14
C ASN A 318 -15.61 -67.10 -86.65
N GLU A 319 -15.15 -66.07 -87.37
CA GLU A 319 -15.38 -65.85 -88.81
C GLU A 319 -16.83 -65.52 -89.24
N GLU A 320 -17.82 -65.58 -88.35
CA GLU A 320 -19.19 -65.16 -88.63
C GLU A 320 -19.40 -63.67 -88.37
N VAL A 321 -20.02 -62.95 -89.32
CA VAL A 321 -20.37 -61.53 -89.18
C VAL A 321 -21.83 -61.38 -88.79
N GLN A 322 -22.09 -60.73 -87.66
CA GLN A 322 -23.43 -60.45 -87.15
C GLN A 322 -23.68 -58.95 -87.09
N GLU A 323 -24.83 -58.50 -87.60
CA GLU A 323 -25.24 -57.09 -87.61
C GLU A 323 -26.18 -56.79 -86.43
N TYR A 324 -25.88 -55.72 -85.72
CA TYR A 324 -26.66 -55.24 -84.58
C TYR A 324 -27.00 -53.76 -84.70
N GLU A 325 -28.17 -53.37 -84.19
CA GLU A 325 -28.66 -52.00 -84.12
C GLU A 325 -28.89 -51.58 -82.66
N SER A 326 -28.36 -50.42 -82.29
CA SER A 326 -28.51 -49.82 -80.96
C SER A 326 -28.31 -48.31 -81.03
N GLU A 327 -29.05 -47.57 -80.20
CA GLU A 327 -28.81 -46.13 -79.99
C GLU A 327 -27.43 -45.85 -79.41
N MET A 328 -26.82 -46.84 -78.73
CA MET A 328 -25.50 -46.76 -78.12
C MET A 328 -24.42 -47.51 -78.93
N ALA A 329 -24.66 -47.79 -80.23
CA ALA A 329 -23.78 -48.61 -81.07
C ALA A 329 -22.29 -48.20 -81.02
N ALA A 330 -21.99 -46.90 -81.14
CA ALA A 330 -20.63 -46.39 -81.07
C ALA A 330 -19.96 -46.69 -79.72
N LYS A 331 -20.68 -46.51 -78.61
CA LYS A 331 -20.18 -46.77 -77.26
C LYS A 331 -19.99 -48.26 -76.99
N ILE A 332 -20.94 -49.10 -77.42
CA ILE A 332 -20.84 -50.56 -77.29
C ILE A 332 -19.61 -51.08 -78.05
N MET A 333 -19.41 -50.61 -79.29
CA MET A 333 -18.28 -51.02 -80.12
C MET A 333 -16.94 -50.53 -79.56
N GLN A 334 -16.88 -49.30 -79.04
CA GLN A 334 -15.68 -48.80 -78.36
C GLN A 334 -15.34 -49.66 -77.12
N LEU A 335 -16.34 -49.99 -76.30
CA LEU A 335 -16.15 -50.83 -75.12
C LEU A 335 -15.65 -52.24 -75.49
N ILE A 336 -16.25 -52.88 -76.49
CA ILE A 336 -15.80 -54.20 -76.93
C ILE A 336 -14.37 -54.13 -77.49
N ARG A 337 -14.04 -53.09 -78.27
CA ARG A 337 -12.67 -52.88 -78.78
C ARG A 337 -11.66 -52.68 -77.65
N GLU A 338 -11.95 -51.80 -76.70
CA GLU A 338 -11.07 -51.56 -75.55
C GLU A 338 -10.81 -52.86 -74.77
N LEU A 339 -11.82 -53.71 -74.63
CA LEU A 339 -11.68 -55.02 -73.99
C LEU A 339 -10.81 -55.99 -74.80
N ILE A 340 -11.01 -56.07 -76.13
CA ILE A 340 -10.17 -56.87 -77.05
C ILE A 340 -8.70 -56.42 -76.97
N PHE A 341 -8.45 -55.11 -76.96
CA PHE A 341 -7.10 -54.56 -76.86
C PHE A 341 -6.47 -54.76 -75.47
N SER A 342 -7.27 -54.71 -74.39
CA SER A 342 -6.78 -54.93 -73.03
C SER A 342 -6.36 -56.38 -72.75
N ASP A 343 -7.05 -57.37 -73.32
CA ASP A 343 -6.68 -58.79 -73.20
C ASP A 343 -5.44 -59.12 -74.07
N PHE A 344 -5.17 -58.33 -75.11
CA PHE A 344 -3.98 -58.47 -75.97
C PHE A 344 -2.70 -58.00 -75.25
N ASN A 345 -2.77 -56.93 -74.46
CA ASN A 345 -1.62 -56.37 -73.73
C ASN A 345 -1.30 -57.10 -72.41
N GLY A 346 -2.12 -58.05 -71.96
CA GLY A 346 -1.89 -58.87 -70.77
C GLY A 346 -1.20 -60.21 -71.03
N ARG A 347 -0.74 -60.46 -72.27
CA ARG A 347 -0.11 -61.73 -72.70
C ARG A 347 1.42 -61.68 -72.86
N ASP A 348 2.06 -60.56 -72.48
CA ASP A 348 3.52 -60.42 -72.43
C ASP A 348 4.07 -60.50 -70.99
#